data_AF-A0A523E683-F1
#
_entry.id   AF-A0A523E683-F1
#
_cell.length_a   1.000
_cell.length_b   1.000
_cell.length_c   1.000
_cell.angle_alpha   90.00
_cell.angle_beta   90.00
_cell.angle_gamma   90.00
#
_symmetry.space_group_name_H-M   'P 1'
#
loop_
_entity.id
_entity.type
_entity.pdbx_description
1 polymer ?
#
loop_
_entity_poly.entity_id
_entity_poly.type
_entity_poly.pdbx_seq_one_letter_code
_entity_poly.pdbx_strand_id
1 'polypeptide(L)'
;MPTTGPKHSGISAVRISLLLLAMTVTAGLASPWARPASPAAGDSSRVRVKVDGLACPFCAHGLEQNLKKIPGVIDLEILVDQGMASLTYASAHAINLDAIRKAVRQGGFTPTTMRATLTGVLEIDGDDLTLRMDKIPEGVLLAGGAALIRFRAGAAAGERVTISGEILERNMDGQELSSYTLAVEEYSAAAAAVP
;
A
#
# COMPACT_ATOMS: atom_id res chain seq x y z
N MET A 1 -43.53 14.43 -60.86
CA MET A 1 -43.69 15.81 -60.30
C MET A 1 -44.88 16.42 -61.04
N PRO A 2 -45.85 17.13 -60.42
CA PRO A 2 -45.72 18.16 -59.37
C PRO A 2 -46.69 17.97 -58.15
N THR A 3 -46.30 18.27 -56.91
CA THR A 3 -46.44 19.49 -56.05
C THR A 3 -47.79 19.74 -55.35
N THR A 4 -47.65 20.05 -54.04
CA THR A 4 -48.40 21.00 -53.17
C THR A 4 -49.74 20.62 -52.50
N GLY A 5 -49.65 20.38 -51.17
CA GLY A 5 -50.48 20.74 -49.98
C GLY A 5 -52.02 20.98 -50.05
N PRO A 6 -52.70 21.45 -48.96
CA PRO A 6 -52.28 21.66 -47.56
C PRO A 6 -53.34 21.35 -46.44
N LYS A 7 -52.93 21.58 -45.17
CA LYS A 7 -53.64 22.14 -43.98
C LYS A 7 -54.78 21.40 -43.21
N HIS A 8 -54.44 21.14 -41.94
CA HIS A 8 -55.17 21.41 -40.66
C HIS A 8 -56.40 20.63 -40.19
N SER A 9 -56.37 20.42 -38.86
CA SER A 9 -57.49 20.33 -37.91
C SER A 9 -58.11 18.93 -37.74
N GLY A 10 -58.37 18.42 -36.55
CA GLY A 10 -58.35 19.02 -35.22
C GLY A 10 -58.33 17.93 -34.16
N ILE A 11 -57.74 18.28 -33.02
CA ILE A 11 -57.65 17.43 -31.84
C ILE A 11 -58.87 17.78 -30.99
N SER A 12 -59.82 16.85 -30.88
CA SER A 12 -60.90 16.94 -29.91
C SER A 12 -60.62 15.98 -28.77
N ALA A 13 -60.54 16.58 -27.58
CA ALA A 13 -60.97 16.09 -26.27
C ALA A 13 -60.87 14.58 -25.99
N VAL A 14 -60.21 14.24 -24.89
CA VAL A 14 -60.86 13.52 -23.78
C VAL A 14 -59.94 13.58 -22.55
N ARG A 15 -60.52 14.09 -21.46
CA ARG A 15 -59.91 14.19 -20.13
C ARG A 15 -59.98 12.82 -19.47
N ILE A 16 -58.85 12.19 -19.16
CA ILE A 16 -58.84 10.99 -18.31
C ILE A 16 -57.80 11.16 -17.20
N SER A 17 -58.38 11.43 -16.03
CA SER A 17 -57.94 11.17 -14.66
C SER A 17 -56.48 10.83 -14.41
N LEU A 18 -55.82 11.82 -13.79
CA LEU A 18 -54.65 11.68 -12.93
C LEU A 18 -55.01 10.81 -11.71
N LEU A 19 -54.50 9.58 -11.67
CA LEU A 19 -54.42 8.77 -10.45
C LEU A 19 -52.97 8.30 -10.29
N LEU A 20 -52.18 9.15 -9.64
CA LEU A 20 -50.84 8.85 -9.15
C LEU A 20 -50.95 7.83 -8.01
N LEU A 21 -50.80 6.55 -8.31
CA LEU A 21 -50.42 5.56 -7.29
C LEU A 21 -48.90 5.61 -7.14
N ALA A 22 -48.45 6.32 -6.10
CA ALA A 22 -47.06 6.39 -5.70
C ALA A 22 -46.58 5.00 -5.24
N MET A 23 -45.87 4.31 -6.12
CA MET A 23 -45.10 3.12 -5.76
C MET A 23 -43.75 3.61 -5.21
N THR A 24 -43.70 3.89 -3.91
CA THR A 24 -42.44 4.18 -3.23
C THR A 24 -41.66 2.88 -3.09
N VAL A 25 -40.93 2.52 -4.14
CA VAL A 25 -39.83 1.56 -4.02
C VAL A 25 -38.73 2.30 -3.27
N THR A 26 -38.71 2.17 -1.95
CA THR A 26 -37.53 2.52 -1.15
C THR A 26 -36.43 1.50 -1.46
N ALA A 27 -35.79 1.69 -2.61
CA ALA A 27 -34.53 1.05 -2.92
C ALA A 27 -33.51 1.60 -1.92
N GLY A 28 -33.23 0.80 -0.88
CA GLY A 28 -32.08 1.02 -0.02
C GLY A 28 -30.84 1.06 -0.89
N LEU A 29 -30.24 2.24 -1.04
CA LEU A 29 -28.97 2.46 -1.70
C LEU A 29 -27.85 1.89 -0.80
N ALA A 30 -27.75 0.56 -0.73
CA ALA A 30 -26.52 -0.07 -0.30
C ALA A 30 -25.54 0.06 -1.48
N SER A 31 -24.68 1.08 -1.45
CA SER A 31 -23.61 1.26 -2.44
C SER A 31 -22.74 0.00 -2.48
N PRO A 32 -22.78 -0.81 -3.57
CA PRO A 32 -21.91 -1.99 -3.71
C PRO A 32 -20.43 -1.61 -3.93
N TRP A 33 -20.12 -0.32 -3.90
CA TRP A 33 -18.78 0.25 -4.05
C TRP A 33 -18.26 0.89 -2.78
N ALA A 34 -18.66 0.39 -1.60
CA ALA A 34 -17.84 0.57 -0.42
C ALA A 34 -16.47 -0.07 -0.73
N ARG A 35 -15.49 0.78 -1.09
CA ARG A 35 -14.08 0.39 -1.18
C ARG A 35 -13.76 -0.34 0.12
N PRO A 36 -13.13 -1.54 0.09
CA PRO A 36 -12.60 -2.11 1.31
C PRO A 36 -11.72 -1.02 1.93
N ALA A 37 -12.10 -0.55 3.12
CA ALA A 37 -11.22 0.31 3.89
C ALA A 37 -9.92 -0.48 3.99
N SER A 38 -8.85 0.05 3.40
CA SER A 38 -7.51 -0.48 3.57
C SER A 38 -7.36 -0.73 5.07
N PRO A 39 -7.00 -1.95 5.53
CA PRO A 39 -6.95 -2.27 6.95
C PRO A 39 -6.17 -1.14 7.60
N ALA A 40 -6.85 -0.47 8.54
CA ALA A 40 -6.31 0.68 9.23
C ALA A 40 -4.87 0.35 9.62
N ALA A 41 -3.95 1.20 9.20
CA ALA A 41 -2.55 1.17 9.56
C ALA A 41 -2.43 1.39 11.08
N GLY A 42 -2.79 0.35 11.86
CA GLY A 42 -2.26 0.18 13.19
C GLY A 42 -0.75 0.07 13.05
N ASP A 43 -0.04 0.58 14.05
CA ASP A 43 1.41 0.74 14.07
C ASP A 43 2.11 -0.57 13.71
N SER A 44 2.33 -0.78 12.41
CA SER A 44 2.86 -2.00 11.86
C SER A 44 3.59 -1.62 10.60
N SER A 45 4.71 -2.29 10.38
CA SER A 45 5.52 -2.06 9.20
C SER A 45 5.35 -3.25 8.28
N ARG A 46 5.27 -3.00 6.98
CA ARG A 46 5.07 -4.06 6.00
C ARG A 46 6.24 -4.10 5.04
N VAL A 47 6.74 -5.30 4.76
CA VAL A 47 7.74 -5.54 3.73
C VAL A 47 7.16 -6.46 2.69
N ARG A 48 7.22 -6.06 1.43
CA ARG A 48 6.88 -6.90 0.28
C ARG A 48 8.15 -7.25 -0.46
N VAL A 49 8.39 -8.54 -0.67
CA VAL A 49 9.52 -9.04 -1.46
C VAL A 49 8.98 -9.77 -2.69
N LYS A 50 9.51 -9.42 -3.86
CA LYS A 50 9.29 -10.15 -5.09
C LYS A 50 10.23 -11.36 -5.14
N VAL A 51 9.69 -12.50 -5.53
CA VAL A 51 10.31 -13.81 -5.43
C VAL A 51 10.21 -14.52 -6.77
N ASP A 52 11.35 -14.69 -7.44
CA ASP A 52 11.43 -15.51 -8.64
C ASP A 52 11.43 -17.01 -8.29
N GLY A 53 10.75 -17.79 -9.12
CA GLY A 53 10.56 -19.23 -8.95
C GLY A 53 9.31 -19.60 -8.14
N LEU A 54 8.53 -18.63 -7.66
CA LEU A 54 7.28 -18.86 -6.95
C LEU A 54 6.13 -19.20 -7.93
N ALA A 55 6.11 -20.43 -8.43
CA ALA A 55 5.15 -20.88 -9.46
C ALA A 55 4.22 -22.02 -9.03
N CYS A 56 4.37 -22.55 -7.81
CA CYS A 56 3.63 -23.70 -7.32
C CYS A 56 3.13 -23.49 -5.88
N PRO A 57 1.84 -23.77 -5.57
CA PRO A 57 1.29 -23.63 -4.23
C PRO A 57 2.03 -24.44 -3.16
N PHE A 58 2.54 -25.62 -3.50
CA PHE A 58 3.33 -26.44 -2.58
C PHE A 58 4.68 -25.79 -2.22
N CYS A 59 5.35 -25.21 -3.21
CA CYS A 59 6.61 -24.49 -3.01
C CYS A 59 6.39 -23.21 -2.19
N ALA A 60 5.26 -22.52 -2.42
CA ALA A 60 4.84 -21.35 -1.65
C ALA A 60 4.68 -21.66 -0.16
N HIS A 61 4.08 -22.80 0.20
CA HIS A 61 3.92 -23.19 1.60
C HIS A 61 5.27 -23.38 2.30
N GLY A 62 6.25 -24.01 1.63
CA GLY A 62 7.60 -24.16 2.19
C GLY A 62 8.28 -22.81 2.47
N LEU A 63 8.14 -21.86 1.54
CA LEU A 63 8.63 -20.49 1.73
C LEU A 63 7.95 -19.80 2.91
N GLU A 64 6.62 -19.94 3.02
CA GLU A 64 5.83 -19.36 4.11
C GLU A 64 6.34 -19.80 5.49
N GLN A 65 6.62 -21.09 5.64
CA GLN A 65 7.16 -21.65 6.89
C GLN A 65 8.55 -21.12 7.23
N ASN A 66 9.37 -20.80 6.22
CA ASN A 66 10.70 -20.22 6.45
C ASN A 66 10.59 -18.75 6.86
N LEU A 67 9.73 -17.97 6.22
CA LEU A 67 9.53 -16.55 6.52
C LEU A 67 8.85 -16.34 7.88
N LYS A 68 7.94 -17.22 8.30
CA LYS A 68 7.30 -17.18 9.64
C LYS A 68 8.28 -17.32 10.80
N LYS A 69 9.46 -17.90 10.58
CA LYS A 69 10.50 -18.06 11.61
C LYS A 69 11.26 -16.77 11.88
N ILE A 70 11.10 -15.75 11.04
CA ILE A 70 11.79 -14.47 11.21
C ILE A 70 11.19 -13.75 12.43
N PRO A 71 12.00 -13.38 13.44
CA PRO A 71 11.51 -12.68 14.62
C PRO A 71 10.80 -11.38 14.26
N GLY A 72 9.66 -11.13 14.92
CA GLY A 72 8.89 -9.90 14.77
C GLY A 72 7.86 -9.89 13.64
N VAL A 73 7.83 -10.92 12.78
CA VAL A 73 6.75 -11.13 11.81
C VAL A 73 5.48 -11.56 12.55
N ILE A 74 4.42 -10.76 12.44
CA ILE A 74 3.11 -11.04 13.05
C ILE A 74 2.09 -11.56 12.05
N ASP A 75 2.30 -11.30 10.77
CA ASP A 75 1.44 -11.77 9.69
C ASP A 75 2.25 -11.94 8.40
N LEU A 76 1.85 -12.91 7.58
CA LEU A 76 2.55 -13.28 6.35
C LEU A 76 1.55 -13.76 5.30
N GLU A 77 1.65 -13.17 4.11
CA GLU A 77 0.84 -13.53 2.95
C GLU A 77 1.75 -13.87 1.75
N ILE A 78 1.48 -14.99 1.10
CA ILE A 78 2.16 -15.37 -0.15
C ILE A 78 1.20 -15.18 -1.33
N LEU A 79 1.58 -14.30 -2.24
CA LEU A 79 0.81 -13.92 -3.42
C LEU A 79 1.44 -14.61 -4.64
N VAL A 80 1.10 -15.88 -4.84
CA VAL A 80 1.70 -16.72 -5.90
C VAL A 80 1.47 -16.12 -7.28
N ASP A 81 0.25 -15.66 -7.57
CA ASP A 81 -0.09 -15.03 -8.85
C ASP A 81 0.75 -13.79 -9.17
N GLN A 82 1.28 -13.12 -8.14
CA GLN A 82 2.11 -11.92 -8.29
C GLN A 82 3.61 -12.21 -8.11
N GLY A 83 3.97 -13.43 -7.72
CA GLY A 83 5.35 -13.79 -7.36
C GLY A 83 5.85 -12.98 -6.16
N MET A 84 5.02 -12.73 -5.15
CA MET A 84 5.38 -11.88 -4.01
C MET A 84 5.11 -12.53 -2.66
N ALA A 85 5.90 -12.16 -1.66
CA ALA A 85 5.61 -12.43 -0.24
C ALA A 85 5.48 -11.09 0.51
N SER A 86 4.45 -10.96 1.32
CA SER A 86 4.14 -9.77 2.12
C SER A 86 4.24 -10.12 3.60
N LEU A 87 5.21 -9.52 4.29
CA LEU A 87 5.48 -9.70 5.70
C LEU A 87 4.99 -8.47 6.46
N THR A 88 4.18 -8.66 7.49
CA THR A 88 3.79 -7.60 8.42
C THR A 88 4.54 -7.80 9.72
N TYR A 89 5.19 -6.73 10.18
CA TYR A 89 5.91 -6.64 11.44
C TYR A 89 5.11 -5.79 12.43
N ALA A 90 5.10 -6.16 13.70
CA ALA A 90 4.66 -5.24 14.74
C ALA A 90 5.61 -4.04 14.77
N SER A 91 5.09 -2.81 14.97
CA SER A 91 5.92 -1.59 15.00
C SER A 91 7.05 -1.61 16.03
N ALA A 92 6.95 -2.45 17.05
CA ALA A 92 7.99 -2.65 18.06
C ALA A 92 9.17 -3.53 17.60
N HIS A 93 9.17 -4.07 16.38
CA HIS A 93 10.24 -4.93 15.89
C HIS A 93 11.02 -4.32 14.73
N ALA A 94 12.35 -4.45 14.81
CA ALA A 94 13.25 -4.09 13.71
C ALA A 94 13.05 -5.03 12.53
N ILE A 95 12.96 -4.46 11.33
CA ILE A 95 12.89 -5.22 10.09
C ILE A 95 14.29 -5.68 9.72
N ASN A 96 14.48 -6.99 9.64
CA ASN A 96 15.74 -7.58 9.19
C ASN A 96 15.63 -8.01 7.72
N LEU A 97 16.01 -7.10 6.81
CA LEU A 97 15.95 -7.32 5.36
C LEU A 97 16.88 -8.44 4.90
N ASP A 98 18.05 -8.59 5.53
CA ASP A 98 18.96 -9.70 5.24
C ASP A 98 18.34 -11.05 5.64
N ALA A 99 17.70 -11.12 6.80
CA ALA A 99 17.00 -12.33 7.24
C ALA A 99 15.88 -12.73 6.26
N ILE A 100 15.11 -11.75 5.74
CA ILE A 100 14.10 -12.00 4.70
C ILE A 100 14.78 -12.59 3.45
N ARG A 101 15.81 -11.93 2.93
CA ARG A 101 16.54 -12.38 1.74
C ARG A 101 17.10 -13.80 1.92
N LYS A 102 17.72 -14.05 3.08
CA LYS A 102 18.30 -15.34 3.44
C LYS A 102 17.23 -16.42 3.53
N ALA A 103 16.09 -16.15 4.16
CA ALA A 103 14.98 -17.10 4.26
C ALA A 103 14.40 -17.44 2.88
N VAL A 104 14.27 -16.46 1.98
CA VAL A 104 13.86 -16.70 0.58
C VAL A 104 14.85 -17.61 -0.14
N ARG A 105 16.15 -17.34 -0.04
CA ARG A 105 17.21 -18.16 -0.65
C ARG A 105 17.25 -19.58 -0.09
N GLN A 106 17.09 -19.72 1.23
CA GLN A 106 17.01 -21.04 1.89
C GLN A 106 15.78 -21.84 1.48
N GLY A 107 14.70 -21.17 1.07
CA GLY A 107 13.54 -21.80 0.45
C GLY A 107 13.78 -22.28 -0.99
N GLY A 108 14.94 -22.00 -1.58
CA GLY A 108 15.26 -22.34 -2.97
C GLY A 108 14.80 -21.30 -4.00
N PHE A 109 14.45 -20.08 -3.56
CA PHE A 109 13.96 -19.02 -4.43
C PHE A 109 14.93 -17.85 -4.54
N THR A 110 14.67 -16.95 -5.49
CA THR A 110 15.50 -15.75 -5.67
C THR A 110 14.71 -14.49 -5.31
N PRO A 111 15.10 -13.76 -4.24
CA PRO A 111 14.51 -12.46 -3.93
C PRO A 111 15.03 -11.41 -4.92
N THR A 112 14.14 -10.58 -5.45
CA THR A 112 14.48 -9.51 -6.40
C THR A 112 14.24 -8.13 -5.82
N THR A 113 13.06 -7.55 -6.06
CA THR A 113 12.71 -6.22 -5.57
C THR A 113 12.07 -6.32 -4.19
N MET A 114 12.46 -5.44 -3.28
CA MET A 114 11.81 -5.31 -1.97
C MET A 114 11.23 -3.91 -1.82
N ARG A 115 10.03 -3.84 -1.25
CA ARG A 115 9.35 -2.60 -0.90
C ARG A 115 8.99 -2.62 0.56
N ALA A 116 9.14 -1.48 1.22
CA ALA A 116 8.75 -1.32 2.61
C ALA A 116 7.73 -0.20 2.76
N THR A 117 6.77 -0.44 3.64
CA THR A 117 5.86 0.56 4.19
C THR A 117 6.19 0.66 5.67
N LEU A 118 6.77 1.79 6.06
CA LEU A 118 7.24 2.05 7.42
C LEU A 118 6.40 3.17 8.01
N THR A 119 6.09 3.05 9.29
CA THR A 119 5.45 4.13 10.05
C THR A 119 6.37 4.54 11.19
N GLY A 120 6.65 5.83 11.30
CA GLY A 120 7.61 6.34 12.28
C GLY A 120 7.47 7.85 12.47
N VAL A 121 8.35 8.39 13.32
CA VAL A 121 8.46 9.83 13.53
C VAL A 121 9.56 10.35 12.63
N LEU A 122 9.25 11.44 11.93
CA LEU A 122 10.19 12.07 11.05
C LEU A 122 11.17 12.96 11.82
N GLU A 123 12.47 12.71 11.65
CA GLU A 123 13.54 13.62 12.07
C GLU A 123 14.20 14.27 10.85
N ILE A 124 14.42 15.57 10.95
CA ILE A 124 15.02 16.39 9.89
C ILE A 124 16.32 16.97 10.44
N ASP A 125 17.47 16.56 9.88
CA ASP A 125 18.78 17.11 10.21
C ASP A 125 19.40 17.71 8.95
N GLY A 126 19.23 19.03 8.79
CA GLY A 126 19.70 19.76 7.60
C GLY A 126 19.03 19.29 6.30
N ASP A 127 19.79 18.59 5.47
CA ASP A 127 19.34 17.96 4.21
C ASP A 127 19.07 16.45 4.36
N ASP A 128 19.42 15.86 5.50
CA ASP A 128 19.14 14.46 5.79
C ASP A 128 17.78 14.30 6.45
N LEU A 129 17.09 13.24 6.04
CA LEU A 129 15.76 12.90 6.50
C LEU A 129 15.79 11.48 7.03
N THR A 130 15.65 11.37 8.34
CA THR A 130 15.72 10.09 9.04
C THR A 130 14.34 9.74 9.58
N LEU A 131 13.85 8.55 9.21
CA LEU A 131 12.66 8.01 9.85
C LEU A 131 13.08 7.29 11.14
N ARG A 132 12.72 7.88 12.28
CA ARG A 132 12.97 7.29 13.59
C ARG A 132 11.83 6.36 13.96
N MET A 133 12.17 5.13 14.34
CA MET A 133 11.23 4.09 14.77
C MET A 133 11.65 3.62 16.17
N ASP A 134 10.70 3.28 17.05
CA ASP A 134 10.96 2.99 18.47
C ASP A 134 12.06 1.96 18.77
N LYS A 135 12.33 1.03 17.85
CA LYS A 135 13.31 -0.06 18.03
C LYS A 135 14.31 -0.22 16.89
N ILE A 136 14.44 0.76 15.99
CA ILE A 136 15.53 0.84 15.02
C ILE A 136 16.45 2.00 15.44
N PRO A 137 17.51 1.74 16.23
CA PRO A 137 18.32 2.81 16.82
C PRO A 137 19.08 3.64 15.78
N GLU A 138 19.38 3.06 14.62
CA GLU A 138 20.11 3.73 13.53
C GLU A 138 19.21 4.58 12.62
N GLY A 139 17.87 4.52 12.80
CA GLY A 139 16.93 5.13 11.87
C GLY A 139 17.01 4.52 10.46
N VAL A 140 16.06 4.86 9.60
CA VAL A 140 16.16 4.53 8.17
C VAL A 140 16.43 5.80 7.41
N LEU A 141 17.58 5.87 6.75
CA LEU A 141 17.90 6.95 5.83
C LEU A 141 16.95 6.88 4.63
N LEU A 142 16.23 7.97 4.40
CA LEU A 142 15.32 8.11 3.27
C LEU A 142 16.12 8.69 2.10
N ALA A 143 16.22 7.95 0.99
CA ALA A 143 17.04 8.37 -0.16
C ALA A 143 16.54 9.73 -0.68
N GLY A 144 17.37 10.75 -0.47
CA GLY A 144 17.15 12.12 -0.91
C GLY A 144 17.27 12.26 -2.43
N GLY A 145 16.18 12.71 -3.05
CA GLY A 145 16.11 13.16 -4.43
C GLY A 145 15.04 14.25 -4.57
N ALA A 146 14.66 14.63 -5.79
CA ALA A 146 13.60 15.64 -6.03
C ALA A 146 12.25 15.32 -5.34
N ALA A 147 12.03 14.05 -4.95
CA ALA A 147 10.91 13.62 -4.10
C ALA A 147 10.98 14.23 -2.68
N LEU A 148 12.18 14.43 -2.13
CA LEU A 148 12.42 15.03 -0.80
C LEU A 148 12.10 16.54 -0.77
N ILE A 149 12.25 17.24 -1.91
CA ILE A 149 11.91 18.67 -2.04
C ILE A 149 10.40 18.88 -1.91
N ARG A 150 9.59 17.95 -2.44
CA ARG A 150 8.12 17.95 -2.25
C ARG A 150 7.75 17.54 -0.82
N PHE A 151 8.49 16.60 -0.25
CA PHE A 151 8.29 16.12 1.11
C PHE A 151 8.50 17.22 2.17
N ARG A 152 9.58 18.01 2.06
CA ARG A 152 9.87 19.13 2.98
C ARG A 152 8.79 20.21 2.99
N ALA A 153 7.98 20.31 1.93
CA ALA A 153 6.89 21.29 1.84
C ALA A 153 5.61 20.87 2.58
N GLY A 154 5.48 19.59 2.98
CA GLY A 154 4.24 19.05 3.55
C GLY A 154 4.37 18.25 4.84
N ALA A 155 5.58 17.90 5.28
CA ALA A 155 5.81 17.15 6.52
C ALA A 155 6.52 18.02 7.57
N ALA A 156 6.00 18.06 8.80
CA ALA A 156 6.65 18.74 9.91
C ALA A 156 7.62 17.79 10.64
N ALA A 157 8.76 18.29 11.10
CA ALA A 157 9.63 17.53 12.00
C ALA A 157 8.85 17.13 13.27
N GLY A 158 9.00 15.89 13.71
CA GLY A 158 8.24 15.33 14.84
C GLY A 158 6.83 14.84 14.47
N GLU A 159 6.41 14.97 13.21
CA GLU A 159 5.16 14.39 12.73
C GLU A 159 5.30 12.88 12.53
N ARG A 160 4.23 12.16 12.86
CA ARG A 160 4.14 10.72 12.66
C ARG A 160 3.63 10.44 11.26
N VAL A 161 4.42 9.72 10.48
CA VAL A 161 4.21 9.59 9.05
C VAL A 161 4.34 8.14 8.61
N THR A 162 3.57 7.76 7.60
CA THR A 162 3.69 6.48 6.93
C THR A 162 4.32 6.71 5.57
N ILE A 163 5.46 6.06 5.36
CA ILE A 163 6.28 6.19 4.17
C ILE A 163 6.32 4.84 3.47
N SER A 164 6.05 4.82 2.17
CA SER A 164 6.20 3.63 1.33
C SER A 164 7.21 3.88 0.24
N GLY A 165 8.06 2.88 -0.02
CA GLY A 165 9.09 3.00 -1.03
C GLY A 165 9.78 1.69 -1.37
N GLU A 166 10.67 1.78 -2.34
CA GLU A 166 11.54 0.68 -2.75
C GLU A 166 12.81 0.65 -1.91
N ILE A 167 13.22 -0.55 -1.50
CA ILE A 167 14.45 -0.76 -0.75
C ILE A 167 15.59 -0.89 -1.75
N LEU A 168 16.48 0.10 -1.72
CA LEU A 168 17.72 0.10 -2.48
C LEU A 168 18.86 -0.34 -1.57
N GLU A 169 19.62 -1.34 -1.99
CA GLU A 169 20.84 -1.72 -1.32
C GLU A 169 21.96 -0.77 -1.75
N ARG A 170 22.56 -0.06 -0.79
CA ARG A 170 23.87 0.52 -1.00
C ARG A 170 24.91 -0.51 -0.60
N ASN A 171 25.44 -1.19 -1.62
CA ASN A 171 26.65 -1.96 -1.46
C ASN A 171 27.80 -0.97 -1.22
N MET A 172 28.23 -0.83 0.04
CA MET A 172 29.46 -0.13 0.37
C MET A 172 30.58 -1.16 0.34
N ASP A 173 31.50 -0.98 -0.61
CA ASP A 173 32.70 -1.80 -0.79
C ASP A 173 33.33 -2.22 0.56
N GLY A 174 33.15 -3.48 0.94
CA GLY A 174 33.91 -4.14 2.00
C GLY A 174 33.40 -4.04 3.44
N GLN A 175 32.20 -3.51 3.72
CA GLN A 175 31.60 -3.61 5.06
C GLN A 175 30.43 -4.62 5.09
N GLU A 176 30.42 -5.47 6.11
CA GLU A 176 29.44 -6.56 6.33
C GLU A 176 28.01 -6.06 6.63
N LEU A 177 27.82 -4.73 6.74
CA LEU A 177 26.53 -4.09 6.99
C LEU A 177 25.98 -3.56 5.67
N SER A 178 25.02 -4.29 5.09
CA SER A 178 24.22 -3.77 3.97
C SER A 178 23.46 -2.53 4.45
N SER A 179 23.89 -1.34 4.01
CA SER A 179 23.14 -0.12 4.25
C SER A 179 21.96 -0.10 3.28
N TYR A 180 20.75 -0.21 3.81
CA TYR A 180 19.53 -0.11 3.02
C TYR A 180 19.03 1.33 3.02
N THR A 181 18.63 1.80 1.85
CA THR A 181 18.01 3.12 1.70
C THR A 181 16.61 2.94 1.15
N LEU A 182 15.63 3.62 1.75
CA LEU A 182 14.26 3.60 1.25
C LEU A 182 14.07 4.72 0.23
N ALA A 183 13.90 4.36 -1.04
CA ALA A 183 13.49 5.28 -2.10
C ALA A 183 12.00 5.54 -1.98
N VAL A 184 11.65 6.69 -1.38
CA VAL A 184 10.27 7.06 -1.08
C VAL A 184 9.46 7.26 -2.37
N GLU A 185 8.42 6.44 -2.56
CA GLU A 185 7.46 6.55 -3.66
C GLU A 185 6.19 7.28 -3.21
N GLU A 186 5.73 7.01 -1.98
CA GLU A 186 4.49 7.55 -1.43
C GLU A 186 4.65 7.95 0.04
N TYR A 187 3.94 9.02 0.42
CA TYR A 187 3.94 9.60 1.75
C TYR A 187 2.51 9.94 2.18
N SER A 188 2.18 9.63 3.44
CA SER A 188 0.95 10.09 4.07
C SER A 188 1.17 10.37 5.56
N ALA A 189 0.43 11.34 6.10
CA ALA A 189 0.35 11.51 7.56
C ALA A 189 -0.22 10.22 8.17
N ALA A 190 0.47 9.67 9.16
CA ALA A 190 -0.01 8.46 9.80
C ALA A 190 -1.25 8.84 10.59
N ALA A 191 -2.42 8.31 10.20
CA ALA A 191 -3.66 8.54 10.94
C ALA A 191 -3.39 8.26 12.43
N ALA A 192 -3.66 9.24 13.30
CA ALA A 192 -3.51 9.05 14.73
C ALA A 192 -4.23 7.75 15.11
N ALA A 193 -3.53 6.82 15.77
CA ALA A 193 -4.17 5.64 16.33
C ALA A 193 -5.33 6.15 17.19
N VAL A 194 -6.57 5.84 16.78
CA VAL A 194 -7.76 6.21 17.53
C VAL A 194 -7.65 5.45 18.87
N PRO A 195 -7.69 6.15 20.02
CA PRO A 195 -7.43 5.55 21.33
C PRO A 195 -8.47 4.50 21.71
#